data_AF-A0A3C0EC96-F1
#
_entry.id   AF-A0A3C0EC96-F1
#
_cell.length_a   1.000
_cell.length_b   1.000
_cell.length_c   1.000
_cell.angle_alpha   90.00
_cell.angle_beta   90.00
_cell.angle_gamma   90.00
#
_symmetry.space_group_name_H-M   'P 1'
#
loop_
_entity.id
_entity.type
_entity.pdbx_description
1 polymer ?
#
loop_
_entity_poly.entity_id
_entity_poly.type
_entity_poly.pdbx_seq_one_letter_code
_entity_poly.pdbx_strand_id
1 'polypeptide(L)'
;SMTQPAPAPDNSIAMSIQGLTEGTLPEGQTGEPLVIQTSRGDIPIIVHRAKDSKLGVVWVCGARGGFGGPGPGTYMKLAEQFTEQGITSL
;
A
#
# COMPACT_ATOMS: atom_id res chain seq x y z
N SER A 1 31.06 0.87 -38.40
CA SER A 1 29.80 1.26 -37.74
C SER A 1 30.00 1.26 -36.25
N MET A 2 29.85 2.41 -35.58
CA MET A 2 29.82 2.49 -34.12
C MET A 2 28.36 2.41 -33.69
N THR A 3 28.00 1.38 -32.93
CA THR A 3 26.68 1.24 -32.33
C THR A 3 26.60 2.19 -31.14
N GLN A 4 25.79 3.24 -31.24
CA GLN A 4 25.53 4.14 -30.12
C GLN A 4 24.79 3.35 -29.02
N PRO A 5 25.21 3.44 -27.74
CA PRO A 5 24.48 2.79 -26.65
C PRO A 5 23.09 3.40 -26.53
N ALA A 6 22.10 2.56 -26.23
CA ALA A 6 20.73 3.01 -26.05
C ALA A 6 20.66 4.08 -24.95
N PRO A 7 19.80 5.11 -25.10
CA PRO A 7 19.62 6.13 -24.07
C PRO A 7 19.17 5.46 -22.77
N ALA A 8 19.70 5.95 -21.64
CA ALA A 8 19.29 5.48 -20.32
C ALA A 8 17.79 5.76 -20.12
N PRO A 9 17.05 4.87 -19.42
CA PRO A 9 15.64 5.06 -19.17
C PRO A 9 15.40 6.36 -18.40
N ASP A 10 14.40 7.14 -18.83
CA ASP A 10 13.96 8.34 -18.14
C ASP A 10 13.22 7.94 -16.85
N ASN A 11 13.93 8.01 -15.74
CA ASN A 11 13.39 7.75 -14.40
C ASN A 11 12.80 9.00 -13.74
N SER A 12 12.58 10.10 -14.49
CA SER A 12 12.03 11.34 -13.94
C SER A 12 10.65 11.18 -13.29
N ILE A 13 9.92 10.10 -13.59
CA ILE A 13 8.63 9.73 -12.98
C ILE A 13 8.72 8.62 -11.93
N ALA A 14 9.88 7.99 -11.75
CA ALA A 14 10.04 6.89 -10.82
C ALA A 14 9.79 7.36 -9.38
N MET A 15 9.14 6.50 -8.59
CA MET A 15 8.98 6.62 -7.15
C MET A 15 9.87 5.56 -6.49
N SER A 16 10.53 5.93 -5.40
CA SER A 16 11.26 4.97 -4.56
C SER A 16 10.74 5.02 -3.13
N ILE A 17 10.74 3.86 -2.46
CA ILE A 17 10.50 3.75 -1.02
C ILE A 17 11.79 4.10 -0.31
N GLN A 18 11.71 4.99 0.67
CA GLN A 18 12.83 5.48 1.47
C GLN A 18 12.81 4.93 2.90
N GLY A 19 11.61 4.61 3.41
CA GLY A 19 11.43 4.14 4.78
C GLY A 19 9.99 3.80 5.12
N LEU A 20 9.80 3.37 6.36
CA LEU A 20 8.51 3.03 6.94
C LEU A 20 8.49 3.56 8.38
N THR A 21 7.43 4.27 8.75
CA THR A 21 7.19 4.72 10.13
C THR A 21 5.80 4.35 10.61
N GLU A 22 5.56 4.45 11.91
CA GLU A 22 4.22 4.34 12.48
C GLU A 22 3.33 5.50 11.98
N GLY A 23 2.06 5.19 11.75
CA GLY A 23 1.02 6.14 11.39
C GLY A 23 -0.01 6.36 12.50
N THR A 24 -1.07 7.08 12.18
CA THR A 24 -2.25 7.22 13.04
C THR A 24 -3.42 6.45 12.43
N LEU A 25 -4.09 5.62 13.23
CA LEU A 25 -5.26 4.87 12.79
C LEU A 25 -6.46 5.83 12.71
N PRO A 26 -7.09 6.00 11.53
CA PRO A 26 -8.30 6.82 11.40
C PRO A 26 -9.45 6.24 12.22
N GLU A 27 -10.35 7.10 12.68
CA GLU A 27 -11.54 6.69 13.42
C GLU A 27 -12.38 5.67 12.62
N GLY A 28 -12.84 4.63 13.29
CA GLY A 28 -13.66 3.58 12.69
C GLY A 28 -12.91 2.58 11.81
N GLN A 29 -11.57 2.62 11.80
CA GLN A 29 -10.74 1.62 11.11
C GLN A 29 -10.10 0.63 12.10
N THR A 30 -9.66 -0.51 11.58
CA THR A 30 -8.87 -1.53 12.29
C THR A 30 -7.58 -1.80 11.52
N GLY A 31 -6.59 -2.43 12.16
CA GLY A 31 -5.29 -2.76 11.54
C GLY A 31 -4.13 -1.91 12.06
N GLU A 32 -2.95 -2.12 11.49
CA GLU A 32 -1.70 -1.44 11.85
C GLU A 32 -1.51 -0.21 10.95
N PRO A 33 -1.61 1.03 11.48
CA PRO A 33 -1.38 2.22 10.68
C PRO A 33 0.12 2.41 10.45
N LEU A 34 0.52 2.54 9.19
CA LEU A 34 1.91 2.80 8.80
C LEU A 34 1.98 3.94 7.78
N VAL A 35 3.16 4.53 7.65
CA VAL A 35 3.45 5.53 6.63
C VAL A 35 4.64 5.05 5.81
N ILE A 36 4.42 4.80 4.51
CA ILE A 36 5.50 4.54 3.56
C ILE A 36 6.08 5.90 3.15
N GLN A 37 7.33 6.13 3.51
CA GLN A 37 8.05 7.32 3.08
C GLN A 37 8.55 7.09 1.66
N THR A 38 8.20 7.97 0.72
CA THR A 38 8.63 7.85 -0.68
C THR A 38 9.32 9.10 -1.19
N SER A 39 10.08 8.97 -2.28
CA SER A 39 10.69 10.11 -2.98
C SER A 39 9.71 11.14 -3.54
N ARG A 40 8.40 10.88 -3.45
CA ARG A 40 7.33 11.77 -3.94
C ARG A 40 6.30 12.13 -2.86
N GLY A 41 6.68 11.97 -1.59
CA GLY A 41 5.82 12.22 -0.44
C GLY A 41 5.35 10.95 0.23
N ASP A 42 4.75 11.14 1.39
CA ASP A 42 4.37 10.06 2.28
C ASP A 42 3.03 9.44 1.88
N ILE A 43 2.96 8.11 1.95
CA ILE A 43 1.74 7.34 1.66
C ILE A 43 1.26 6.68 2.95
N PRO A 44 0.18 7.17 3.58
CA PRO A 44 -0.40 6.49 4.73
C PRO A 44 -1.11 5.22 4.27
N ILE A 45 -0.87 4.12 4.99
CA ILE A 45 -1.46 2.81 4.74
C ILE A 45 -2.01 2.22 6.05
N ILE A 46 -2.84 1.19 5.93
CA ILE A 46 -3.28 0.37 7.06
C ILE A 46 -3.03 -1.09 6.68
N VAL A 47 -2.23 -1.80 7.45
CA VAL A 47 -1.91 -3.21 7.20
C VAL A 47 -2.73 -4.11 8.13
N HIS A 48 -3.42 -5.08 7.54
CA HIS A 48 -4.07 -6.18 8.27
C HIS A 48 -3.21 -7.42 8.14
N ARG A 49 -2.43 -7.73 9.19
CA ARG A 49 -1.50 -8.86 9.17
C ARG A 49 -2.18 -10.16 9.53
N ALA A 50 -2.11 -11.12 8.62
CA ALA A 50 -2.30 -12.52 8.95
C ALA A 50 -1.00 -13.12 9.51
N LYS A 51 -1.12 -13.90 10.59
CA LYS A 51 0.01 -14.63 11.16
C LYS A 51 0.57 -15.64 10.14
N ASP A 52 1.90 -15.70 10.01
CA ASP A 52 2.63 -16.64 9.16
C ASP A 52 2.22 -16.64 7.66
N SER A 53 1.63 -15.53 7.19
CA SER A 53 1.05 -15.41 5.86
C SER A 53 2.06 -15.60 4.73
N LYS A 54 1.61 -16.24 3.65
CA LYS A 54 2.35 -16.41 2.37
C LYS A 54 1.71 -15.67 1.20
N LEU A 55 0.56 -15.03 1.42
CA LEU A 55 -0.25 -14.38 0.40
C LEU A 55 -0.53 -12.93 0.82
N GLY A 56 -0.57 -12.03 -0.17
CA GLY A 56 -0.76 -10.60 0.04
C GLY A 56 -1.79 -10.03 -0.92
N VAL A 57 -2.61 -9.09 -0.43
CA VAL A 57 -3.49 -8.25 -1.26
C VAL A 57 -3.06 -6.80 -1.12
N VAL A 58 -3.01 -6.08 -2.24
CA VAL A 58 -2.83 -4.63 -2.27
C VAL A 58 -4.12 -4.00 -2.79
N TRP A 59 -4.76 -3.19 -1.96
CA TRP A 59 -5.97 -2.46 -2.28
C TRP A 59 -5.61 -1.16 -2.99
N VAL A 60 -6.15 -0.96 -4.18
CA VAL A 60 -6.00 0.30 -4.91
C VAL A 60 -7.34 1.02 -4.95
N CYS A 61 -7.41 2.17 -4.29
CA CYS A 61 -8.57 3.05 -4.31
C CYS A 61 -8.54 3.97 -5.54
N GLY A 62 -9.72 4.37 -6.02
CA GLY A 62 -9.88 5.35 -7.08
C GLY A 62 -9.43 6.77 -6.70
N ALA A 63 -9.59 7.71 -7.62
CA ALA A 63 -8.98 9.06 -7.57
C ALA A 63 -9.22 9.90 -6.30
N ARG A 64 -10.23 9.58 -5.48
CA ARG A 64 -10.54 10.30 -4.22
C ARG A 64 -9.76 9.75 -3.01
N GLY A 65 -9.10 8.59 -3.16
CA GLY A 65 -8.33 7.95 -2.10
C GLY A 65 -9.17 7.51 -0.90
N GLY A 66 -8.49 7.25 0.21
CA GLY A 66 -9.10 6.90 1.50
C GLY A 66 -9.25 5.40 1.75
N PHE A 67 -9.40 5.06 3.03
CA PHE A 67 -9.39 3.69 3.55
C PHE A 67 -10.77 3.02 3.61
N GLY A 68 -11.83 3.74 3.24
CA GLY A 68 -13.19 3.19 3.26
C GLY A 68 -13.44 2.15 2.17
N GLY A 69 -12.84 2.35 0.99
CA GLY A 69 -13.08 1.56 -0.22
C GLY A 69 -14.28 2.00 -1.03
N PRO A 70 -14.73 1.19 -2.01
CA PRO A 70 -15.80 1.56 -2.95
C PRO A 70 -17.18 1.75 -2.28
N GLY A 71 -17.31 1.37 -1.01
CA GLY A 71 -18.40 1.71 -0.11
C GLY A 71 -17.89 1.80 1.35
N PRO A 72 -18.68 2.30 2.32
CA PRO A 72 -18.20 2.51 3.69
C PRO A 72 -17.71 1.22 4.36
N GLY A 73 -16.42 1.19 4.71
CA GLY A 73 -15.77 0.11 5.48
C GLY A 73 -15.59 -1.20 4.72
N THR A 74 -15.67 -1.19 3.37
CA THR A 74 -15.52 -2.40 2.56
C THR A 74 -14.13 -3.03 2.71
N TYR A 75 -13.07 -2.22 2.67
CA TYR A 75 -11.70 -2.76 2.79
C TYR A 75 -11.45 -3.39 4.15
N MET A 76 -11.85 -2.71 5.23
CA MET A 76 -11.72 -3.22 6.59
C MET A 76 -12.39 -4.59 6.76
N LYS A 77 -13.66 -4.72 6.36
CA LYS A 77 -14.41 -5.98 6.50
C LYS A 77 -13.80 -7.13 5.70
N LEU A 78 -13.33 -6.86 4.48
CA LEU A 78 -12.66 -7.87 3.66
C LEU A 78 -11.29 -8.24 4.21
N ALA A 79 -10.54 -7.27 4.72
CA ALA A 79 -9.24 -7.50 5.32
C ALA A 79 -9.33 -8.36 6.59
N GLU A 80 -10.37 -8.18 7.40
CA GLU A 80 -10.67 -9.07 8.53
C GLU A 80 -10.94 -10.51 8.06
N GLN A 81 -11.76 -10.70 7.01
CA GLN A 81 -12.01 -12.02 6.42
C GLN A 81 -10.75 -12.65 5.81
N PHE A 82 -9.87 -11.85 5.21
CA PHE A 82 -8.59 -12.31 4.67
C PHE A 82 -7.61 -12.72 5.76
N THR A 83 -7.64 -12.00 6.89
CA THR A 83 -6.82 -12.35 8.05
C THR A 83 -7.17 -13.76 8.56
N GLU A 84 -8.46 -14.10 8.63
CA GLU A 84 -8.95 -15.44 8.98
C GLU A 84 -8.52 -16.53 7.97
N GLN A 85 -8.28 -16.15 6.72
CA GLN A 85 -7.81 -17.04 5.66
C GLN A 85 -6.28 -17.10 5.53
N GLY A 86 -5.55 -16.44 6.43
CA GLY A 86 -4.08 -16.42 6.39
C GLY A 86 -3.50 -15.48 5.33
N ILE A 87 -4.27 -14.49 4.88
CA ILE A 87 -3.89 -13.53 3.83
C ILE A 87 -3.68 -12.15 4.46
N THR A 88 -2.51 -11.55 4.23
CA THR A 88 -2.23 -10.17 4.65
C THR A 88 -2.75 -9.19 3.60
N SER A 89 -3.27 -8.03 4.00
CA SER A 89 -3.67 -6.99 3.05
C SER A 89 -3.28 -5.58 3.46
N LEU A 90 -3.04 -4.71 2.48
CA LEU A 90 -2.68 -3.29 2.65
C LEU A 90 -3.36 -2.41 1.60
#